data_AF-K0K929-F1
#
_entry.id   AF-K0K929-F1
#
_cell.length_a   1.000
_cell.length_b   1.000
_cell.length_c   1.000
_cell.angle_alpha   90.00
_cell.angle_beta   90.00
_cell.angle_gamma   90.00
#
_symmetry.space_group_name_H-M   'P 1'
#
loop_
_entity.id
_entity.type
_entity.pdbx_description
1 polymer ?
#
loop_
_entity_poly.entity_id
_entity_poly.type
_entity_poly.pdbx_seq_one_letter_code
_entity_poly.pdbx_strand_id
1 'polypeptide(L)'
;MSTEDLHRLAAAGDADLVDGCGACYADQDLRLLAGDPHLVPDDLLERAVLEPSGHWSPATWRGLWRRFAPRLVALVAARSTDVDRALRSLAPDFADLSAWPDEDRRVLEDALGDVLATAVETWPAPDVVTLLCGLACVHDDLRPWLARVDALTGPAADAGVVRLACHWATSLHWGETDWCTWWLTDDQATPVREWTFAVRPRVVRFAAEHPECKTARDAVITYDRLDRDEPGPWYYPGTGWSRWERMGQPGHYNWLEPVSG
;
A
#
# COMPACT_ATOMS: atom_id res chain seq x y z
N MET A 1 17.87 1.28 -5.80
CA MET A 1 17.89 0.98 -7.25
C MET A 1 18.44 2.18 -8.06
N SER A 2 18.99 2.00 -9.28
CA SER A 2 19.50 3.11 -10.10
C SER A 2 18.40 3.76 -10.96
N THR A 3 18.45 5.08 -11.13
CA THR A 3 17.55 5.82 -12.05
C THR A 3 17.67 5.33 -13.49
N GLU A 4 18.82 4.78 -13.88
CA GLU A 4 19.10 4.25 -15.21
C GLU A 4 18.24 3.01 -15.54
N ASP A 5 18.01 2.13 -14.55
CA ASP A 5 17.19 0.92 -14.74
C ASP A 5 15.72 1.26 -15.00
N LEU A 6 15.19 2.26 -14.27
CA LEU A 6 13.84 2.77 -14.50
C LEU A 6 13.71 3.44 -15.88
N HIS A 7 14.73 4.15 -16.35
CA HIS A 7 14.71 4.72 -17.70
C HIS A 7 14.74 3.64 -18.80
N ARG A 8 15.49 2.55 -18.60
CA ARG A 8 15.47 1.40 -19.52
C ARG A 8 14.09 0.73 -19.57
N LEU A 9 13.44 0.56 -18.42
CA LEU A 9 12.08 0.04 -18.34
C LEU A 9 11.09 0.89 -19.15
N ALA A 10 11.13 2.21 -19.00
CA ALA A 10 10.27 3.12 -19.77
C ALA A 10 10.49 3.03 -21.28
N ALA A 11 11.75 2.86 -21.72
CA ALA A 11 12.10 2.73 -23.13
C ALA A 11 11.65 1.40 -23.75
N ALA A 12 11.46 0.35 -22.95
CA ALA A 12 11.03 -0.97 -23.42
C ALA A 12 9.52 -1.07 -23.74
N GLY A 13 8.73 -0.07 -23.33
CA GLY A 13 7.30 0.05 -23.62
C GLY A 13 7.01 0.71 -24.97
N ASP A 14 7.42 0.07 -26.07
CA ASP A 14 7.07 0.50 -27.43
C ASP A 14 5.66 -0.03 -27.77
N ALA A 15 4.64 0.78 -27.49
CA ALA A 15 3.25 0.44 -27.72
C ALA A 15 2.65 1.37 -28.77
N ASP A 16 2.04 0.78 -29.80
CA ASP A 16 1.19 1.51 -30.72
C ASP A 16 -0.14 1.84 -30.01
N LEU A 17 -0.14 2.95 -29.25
CA LEU A 17 -1.25 3.36 -28.36
C LEU A 17 -2.47 3.93 -29.11
N VAL A 18 -2.59 3.63 -30.41
CA VAL A 18 -3.64 4.12 -31.32
C VAL A 18 -4.97 3.37 -31.14
N ASP A 19 -4.99 2.24 -30.44
CA ASP A 19 -6.22 1.45 -30.21
C ASP A 19 -7.04 1.86 -28.98
N GLY A 20 -6.67 2.94 -28.29
CA GLY A 20 -7.39 3.43 -27.12
C GLY A 20 -8.83 3.87 -27.43
N CYS A 21 -9.71 3.80 -26.44
CA CYS A 21 -11.11 4.15 -26.59
C CYS A 21 -11.30 5.65 -26.91
N GLY A 22 -11.66 5.96 -28.16
CA GLY A 22 -11.93 7.33 -28.62
C GLY A 22 -13.17 7.99 -27.99
N ALA A 23 -13.99 7.25 -27.23
CA ALA A 23 -15.07 7.84 -26.43
C ALA A 23 -14.57 8.37 -25.06
N CYS A 24 -13.43 7.88 -24.58
CA CYS A 24 -12.85 8.23 -23.28
C CYS A 24 -11.65 9.19 -23.43
N TYR A 25 -10.94 9.10 -24.54
CA TYR A 25 -9.75 9.89 -24.84
C TYR A 25 -9.93 10.66 -26.14
N ALA A 26 -9.54 11.93 -26.14
CA ALA A 26 -9.39 12.66 -27.39
C ALA A 26 -8.17 12.14 -28.17
N ASP A 27 -8.16 12.29 -29.50
CA ASP A 27 -7.01 11.93 -30.34
C ASP A 27 -5.70 12.61 -29.90
N GLN A 28 -5.80 13.79 -29.28
CA GLN A 28 -4.65 14.46 -28.68
C GLN A 28 -4.13 13.73 -27.45
N ASP A 29 -5.01 13.25 -26.58
CA ASP A 29 -4.64 12.50 -25.37
C ASP A 29 -3.98 11.17 -25.75
N LEU A 30 -4.55 10.45 -26.71
CA LEU A 30 -3.97 9.20 -27.23
C LEU A 30 -2.57 9.43 -27.84
N ARG A 31 -2.40 10.53 -28.60
CA ARG A 31 -1.08 10.91 -29.15
C ARG A 31 -0.08 11.32 -28.07
N LEU A 32 -0.53 11.97 -27.00
CA LEU A 32 0.34 12.30 -25.87
C LEU A 32 0.78 11.03 -25.15
N LEU A 33 -0.15 10.12 -24.85
CA LEU A 33 0.16 8.83 -24.23
C LEU A 33 1.13 8.00 -25.08
N ALA A 34 0.96 8.01 -26.42
CA ALA A 34 1.88 7.42 -27.42
C ALA A 34 3.27 8.09 -27.47
N GLY A 35 3.36 9.36 -27.06
CA GLY A 35 4.55 10.18 -27.13
C GLY A 35 5.54 9.94 -25.99
N ASP A 36 6.45 10.89 -25.78
CA ASP A 36 7.43 10.85 -24.70
C ASP A 36 6.75 10.79 -23.32
N PRO A 37 7.03 9.76 -22.47
CA PRO A 37 6.42 9.63 -21.15
C PRO A 37 6.63 10.85 -20.26
N HIS A 38 7.70 11.62 -20.47
CA HIS A 38 7.98 12.82 -19.67
C HIS A 38 7.09 14.02 -20.05
N LEU A 39 6.45 13.98 -21.22
CA LEU A 39 5.56 15.05 -21.69
C LEU A 39 4.09 14.81 -21.36
N VAL A 40 3.74 13.63 -20.84
CA VAL A 40 2.35 13.30 -20.48
C VAL A 40 2.00 13.98 -19.15
N PRO A 41 0.92 14.77 -19.06
CA PRO A 41 0.47 15.35 -17.80
C PRO A 41 0.12 14.28 -16.74
N ASP A 42 0.35 14.56 -15.46
CA ASP A 42 0.05 13.62 -14.37
C ASP A 42 -1.43 13.27 -14.29
N ASP A 43 -2.33 14.22 -14.54
CA ASP A 43 -3.79 14.00 -14.56
C ASP A 43 -4.24 13.12 -15.73
N LEU A 44 -3.60 13.27 -16.90
CA LEU A 44 -3.82 12.38 -18.04
C LEU A 44 -3.31 10.97 -17.73
N LEU A 45 -2.13 10.86 -17.11
CA LEU A 45 -1.59 9.57 -16.70
C LEU A 45 -2.46 8.92 -15.64
N GLU A 46 -2.83 9.62 -14.58
CA GLU A 46 -3.70 9.12 -13.50
C GLU A 46 -5.02 8.64 -14.08
N ARG A 47 -5.67 9.42 -14.95
CA ARG A 47 -6.87 8.97 -15.65
C ARG A 47 -6.61 7.69 -16.45
N ALA A 48 -5.54 7.64 -17.24
CA ALA A 48 -5.18 6.43 -17.99
C ALA A 48 -4.94 5.21 -17.10
N VAL A 49 -4.30 5.43 -15.95
CA VAL A 49 -3.90 4.44 -14.95
C VAL A 49 -5.09 3.86 -14.20
N LEU A 50 -6.09 4.69 -13.92
CA LEU A 50 -7.23 4.34 -13.06
C LEU A 50 -8.45 3.82 -13.85
N GLU A 51 -8.46 3.93 -15.17
CA GLU A 51 -9.56 3.47 -16.03
C GLU A 51 -9.52 1.94 -16.27
N PRO A 52 -10.68 1.29 -16.51
CA PRO A 52 -10.74 -0.15 -16.79
C PRO A 52 -9.88 -0.58 -17.98
N SER A 53 -9.30 -1.79 -17.92
CA SER A 53 -8.49 -2.37 -19.00
C SER A 53 -9.24 -2.51 -20.34
N GLY A 54 -10.56 -2.46 -20.34
CA GLY A 54 -11.41 -2.53 -21.53
C GLY A 54 -11.30 -1.33 -22.49
N HIS A 55 -10.55 -0.29 -22.15
CA HIS A 55 -10.32 0.87 -23.02
C HIS A 55 -9.18 0.69 -24.02
N TRP A 56 -8.41 -0.39 -23.93
CA TRP A 56 -7.31 -0.73 -24.84
C TRP A 56 -7.34 -2.23 -25.15
N SER A 57 -6.63 -2.66 -26.19
CA SER A 57 -6.34 -4.10 -26.28
C SER A 57 -5.42 -4.54 -25.14
N PRO A 58 -5.47 -5.81 -24.69
CA PRO A 58 -4.59 -6.29 -23.62
C PRO A 58 -3.10 -6.08 -23.89
N ALA A 59 -2.65 -6.18 -25.15
CA ALA A 59 -1.25 -5.97 -25.51
C ALA A 59 -0.85 -4.49 -25.37
N THR A 60 -1.69 -3.59 -25.87
CA THR A 60 -1.48 -2.15 -25.77
C THR A 60 -1.51 -1.67 -24.33
N TRP A 61 -2.44 -2.20 -23.52
CA TRP A 61 -2.51 -1.94 -22.09
C TRP A 61 -1.21 -2.31 -21.37
N ARG A 62 -0.69 -3.53 -21.57
CA ARG A 62 0.59 -3.94 -20.96
C ARG A 62 1.77 -3.05 -21.39
N GLY A 63 1.82 -2.70 -22.67
CA GLY A 63 2.86 -1.82 -23.20
C GLY A 63 2.82 -0.42 -22.58
N LEU A 64 1.62 0.14 -22.40
CA LEU A 64 1.40 1.41 -21.71
C LEU A 64 1.94 1.35 -20.28
N TRP A 65 1.63 0.30 -19.53
CA TRP A 65 2.11 0.17 -18.15
C TRP A 65 3.61 -0.02 -18.03
N ARG A 66 4.24 -0.79 -18.94
CA ARG A 66 5.71 -0.89 -18.99
C ARG A 66 6.35 0.48 -19.20
N ARG A 67 5.78 1.27 -20.11
CA ARG A 67 6.24 2.63 -20.42
C ARG A 67 6.12 3.58 -19.23
N PHE A 68 5.00 3.52 -18.49
CA PHE A 68 4.70 4.46 -17.40
C PHE A 68 5.03 3.96 -15.99
N ALA A 69 5.49 2.71 -15.83
CA ALA A 69 5.83 2.13 -14.54
C ALA A 69 6.75 3.01 -13.66
N PRO A 70 7.82 3.62 -14.18
CA PRO A 70 8.64 4.54 -13.37
C PRO A 70 7.88 5.75 -12.81
N ARG A 71 6.95 6.30 -13.60
CA ARG A 71 6.12 7.43 -13.16
C ARG A 71 5.05 6.99 -12.16
N LEU A 72 4.47 5.81 -12.35
CA LEU A 72 3.57 5.20 -11.38
C LEU A 72 4.26 5.06 -10.01
N VAL A 73 5.48 4.52 -9.98
CA VAL A 73 6.28 4.40 -8.74
C VAL A 73 6.49 5.77 -8.10
N ALA A 74 6.83 6.80 -8.89
CA ALA A 74 7.02 8.14 -8.37
C ALA A 74 5.73 8.74 -7.77
N LEU A 75 4.58 8.58 -8.44
CA LEU A 75 3.28 9.03 -7.93
C LEU A 75 2.88 8.30 -6.64
N VAL A 76 3.10 6.98 -6.58
CA VAL A 76 2.85 6.17 -5.39
C VAL A 76 3.76 6.63 -4.25
N ALA A 77 5.07 6.81 -4.49
CA ALA A 77 6.03 7.27 -3.50
C ALA A 77 5.69 8.67 -2.95
N ALA A 78 5.20 9.56 -3.82
CA ALA A 78 4.75 10.90 -3.43
C ALA A 78 3.35 10.92 -2.78
N ARG A 79 2.64 9.79 -2.81
CA ARG A 79 1.23 9.67 -2.41
C ARG A 79 0.32 10.68 -3.13
N SER A 80 0.64 10.96 -4.39
CA SER A 80 -0.07 11.93 -5.23
C SER A 80 -1.08 11.27 -6.18
N THR A 81 -1.49 10.03 -5.86
CA THR A 81 -2.49 9.22 -6.58
C THR A 81 -3.21 8.36 -5.55
N ASP A 82 -4.35 7.80 -5.94
CA ASP A 82 -4.99 6.70 -5.20
C ASP A 82 -4.09 5.46 -5.23
N VAL A 83 -3.37 5.18 -4.15
CA VAL A 83 -2.24 4.21 -4.12
C VAL A 83 -2.71 2.78 -4.38
N ASP A 84 -3.76 2.31 -3.71
CA ASP A 84 -4.19 0.92 -3.85
C ASP A 84 -4.76 0.66 -5.24
N ARG A 85 -5.52 1.62 -5.78
CA ARG A 85 -6.07 1.59 -7.13
C ARG A 85 -5.00 1.70 -8.21
N ALA A 86 -4.00 2.56 -8.01
CA ALA A 86 -2.88 2.71 -8.92
C ALA A 86 -2.02 1.45 -8.99
N LEU A 87 -1.84 0.71 -7.89
CA LEU A 87 -1.11 -0.56 -7.89
C LEU A 87 -1.95 -1.75 -8.38
N ARG A 88 -3.28 -1.72 -8.15
CA ARG A 88 -4.21 -2.72 -8.69
C ARG A 88 -4.10 -2.85 -10.21
N SER A 89 -3.78 -1.78 -10.92
CA SER A 89 -3.62 -1.83 -12.37
C SER A 89 -2.47 -2.74 -12.84
N LEU A 90 -1.54 -3.13 -11.96
CA LEU A 90 -0.47 -4.08 -12.24
C LEU A 90 -0.89 -5.55 -12.06
N ALA A 91 -2.08 -5.80 -11.53
CA ALA A 91 -2.59 -7.14 -11.24
C ALA A 91 -2.81 -8.00 -12.51
N PRO A 92 -2.97 -9.33 -12.36
CA PRO A 92 -3.13 -10.27 -13.49
C PRO A 92 -4.28 -9.93 -14.46
N ASP A 93 -5.39 -9.37 -13.97
CA ASP A 93 -6.54 -8.98 -14.80
C ASP A 93 -6.34 -7.64 -15.55
N PHE A 94 -5.20 -6.98 -15.34
CA PHE A 94 -4.88 -5.67 -15.90
C PHE A 94 -3.55 -5.71 -16.65
N ALA A 95 -2.50 -5.03 -16.16
CA ALA A 95 -1.20 -5.00 -16.82
C ALA A 95 -0.43 -6.31 -16.71
N ASP A 96 -0.89 -7.24 -15.86
CA ASP A 96 -0.32 -8.57 -15.69
C ASP A 96 1.20 -8.51 -15.57
N LEU A 97 1.68 -7.88 -14.49
CA LEU A 97 3.12 -7.72 -14.24
C LEU A 97 3.86 -9.06 -14.32
N SER A 98 3.18 -10.17 -13.95
CA SER A 98 3.73 -11.52 -14.01
C SER A 98 4.12 -11.98 -15.42
N ALA A 99 3.49 -11.43 -16.46
CA ALA A 99 3.78 -11.72 -17.86
C ALA A 99 4.84 -10.80 -18.48
N TRP A 100 5.41 -9.86 -17.72
CA TRP A 100 6.48 -8.99 -18.21
C TRP A 100 7.81 -9.76 -18.30
N PRO A 101 8.78 -9.28 -19.10
CA PRO A 101 10.13 -9.82 -19.06
C PRO A 101 10.70 -9.81 -17.64
N ASP A 102 11.42 -10.87 -17.25
CA ASP A 102 11.90 -11.05 -15.87
C ASP A 102 12.81 -9.92 -15.36
N GLU A 103 13.56 -9.26 -16.26
CA GLU A 103 14.38 -8.09 -15.90
C GLU A 103 13.49 -6.91 -15.52
N ASP A 104 12.58 -6.52 -16.41
CA ASP A 104 11.63 -5.43 -16.23
C ASP A 104 10.77 -5.60 -14.97
N ARG A 105 10.24 -6.82 -14.78
CA ARG A 105 9.42 -7.17 -13.62
C ARG A 105 10.20 -6.97 -12.33
N ARG A 106 11.42 -7.50 -12.23
CA ARG A 106 12.26 -7.37 -11.03
C ARG A 106 12.62 -5.92 -10.74
N VAL A 107 12.94 -5.13 -11.76
CA VAL A 107 13.22 -3.69 -11.60
C VAL A 107 12.02 -2.98 -10.97
N LEU A 108 10.80 -3.24 -11.46
CA LEU A 108 9.60 -2.62 -10.89
C LEU A 108 9.29 -3.14 -9.47
N GLU A 109 9.40 -4.45 -9.24
CA GLU A 109 9.19 -5.04 -7.92
C GLU A 109 10.17 -4.45 -6.89
N ASP A 110 11.45 -4.29 -7.25
CA ASP A 110 12.46 -3.67 -6.37
C ASP A 110 12.16 -2.19 -6.12
N ALA A 111 11.74 -1.45 -7.15
CA ALA A 111 11.30 -0.07 -7.01
C ALA A 111 10.15 0.08 -5.99
N LEU A 112 9.14 -0.78 -6.10
CA LEU A 112 8.01 -0.83 -5.16
C LEU A 112 8.44 -1.28 -3.76
N GLY A 113 9.45 -2.15 -3.68
CA GLY A 113 10.10 -2.53 -2.41
C GLY A 113 10.77 -1.36 -1.72
N ASP A 114 11.50 -0.53 -2.46
CA ASP A 114 12.14 0.69 -1.95
C ASP A 114 11.09 1.69 -1.43
N VAL A 115 9.95 1.82 -2.14
CA VAL A 115 8.79 2.62 -1.67
C VAL A 115 8.20 2.04 -0.38
N LEU A 116 7.97 0.72 -0.32
CA LEU A 116 7.44 0.06 0.87
C LEU A 116 8.36 0.25 2.08
N ALA A 117 9.67 0.08 1.92
CA ALA A 117 10.65 0.31 2.98
C ALA A 117 10.54 1.73 3.54
N THR A 118 10.53 2.73 2.65
CA THR A 118 10.38 4.15 3.01
C THR A 118 9.04 4.41 3.71
N ALA A 119 7.95 3.82 3.20
CA ALA A 119 6.61 3.97 3.74
C ALA A 119 6.50 3.39 5.16
N VAL A 120 7.06 2.20 5.40
CA VAL A 120 7.08 1.60 6.75
C VAL A 120 7.76 2.54 7.75
N GLU A 121 8.88 3.16 7.36
CA GLU A 121 9.61 4.07 8.24
C GLU A 121 8.86 5.38 8.50
N THR A 122 8.25 5.96 7.46
CA THR A 122 7.83 7.37 7.48
C THR A 122 6.33 7.62 7.42
N TRP A 123 5.53 6.67 6.92
CA TRP A 123 4.09 6.87 6.74
C TRP A 123 3.28 6.45 7.97
N PRO A 124 2.07 7.02 8.14
CA PRO A 124 1.06 6.52 9.06
C PRO A 124 0.68 5.07 8.74
N ALA A 125 0.35 4.28 9.76
CA ALA A 125 -0.02 2.87 9.57
C ALA A 125 -1.18 2.64 8.58
N PRO A 126 -2.28 3.42 8.58
CA PRO A 126 -3.35 3.25 7.59
C PRO A 126 -2.86 3.40 6.15
N ASP A 127 -1.97 4.35 5.88
CA ASP A 127 -1.42 4.59 4.54
C ASP A 127 -0.49 3.43 4.11
N VAL A 128 0.26 2.83 5.06
CA VAL A 128 1.05 1.62 4.81
C VAL A 128 0.16 0.43 4.50
N VAL A 129 -1.00 0.29 5.18
CA VAL A 129 -1.98 -0.74 4.88
C VAL A 129 -2.54 -0.57 3.46
N THR A 130 -2.92 0.65 3.07
CA THR A 130 -3.35 0.95 1.69
C THR A 130 -2.27 0.56 0.66
N LEU A 131 -1.01 0.90 0.92
CA LEU A 131 0.11 0.49 0.06
C LEU A 131 0.22 -1.03 -0.05
N LEU A 132 0.21 -1.74 1.08
CA LEU A 132 0.31 -3.21 1.13
C LEU A 132 -0.88 -3.88 0.42
N CYS A 133 -2.09 -3.34 0.55
CA CYS A 133 -3.27 -3.81 -0.19
C CYS A 133 -3.12 -3.65 -1.71
N GLY A 134 -2.59 -2.51 -2.16
CA GLY A 134 -2.25 -2.30 -3.58
C GLY A 134 -1.18 -3.27 -4.07
N LEU A 135 -0.12 -3.46 -3.29
CA LEU A 135 0.96 -4.40 -3.59
C LEU A 135 0.48 -5.86 -3.63
N ALA A 136 -0.46 -6.24 -2.77
CA ALA A 136 -1.05 -7.57 -2.78
C ALA A 136 -1.78 -7.86 -4.11
N CYS A 137 -2.40 -6.85 -4.73
CA CYS A 137 -3.04 -7.00 -6.04
C CYS A 137 -2.04 -7.40 -7.14
N VAL A 138 -0.78 -6.97 -7.05
CA VAL A 138 0.25 -7.18 -8.09
C VAL A 138 0.50 -8.67 -8.36
N HIS A 139 0.48 -9.49 -7.31
CA HIS A 139 0.74 -10.93 -7.39
C HIS A 139 -0.43 -11.80 -6.90
N ASP A 140 -1.55 -11.17 -6.54
CA ASP A 140 -2.63 -11.79 -5.78
C ASP A 140 -2.13 -12.49 -4.50
N ASP A 141 -1.09 -11.94 -3.88
CA ASP A 141 -0.50 -12.43 -2.64
C ASP A 141 0.20 -11.31 -1.88
N LEU A 142 -0.15 -11.17 -0.60
CA LEU A 142 0.44 -10.20 0.31
C LEU A 142 1.76 -10.71 0.93
N ARG A 143 1.96 -12.02 1.01
CA ARG A 143 3.09 -12.63 1.76
C ARG A 143 4.47 -12.20 1.26
N PRO A 144 4.76 -12.07 -0.05
CA PRO A 144 6.06 -11.62 -0.53
C PRO A 144 6.41 -10.21 -0.04
N TRP A 145 5.41 -9.32 0.08
CA TRP A 145 5.60 -7.95 0.54
C TRP A 145 5.80 -7.90 2.06
N LEU A 146 5.07 -8.72 2.82
CA LEU A 146 5.28 -8.86 4.26
C LEU A 146 6.66 -9.41 4.60
N ALA A 147 7.18 -10.36 3.81
CA ALA A 147 8.55 -10.86 3.97
C ALA A 147 9.59 -9.74 3.76
N ARG A 148 9.33 -8.78 2.86
CA ARG A 148 10.18 -7.59 2.70
C ARG A 148 10.11 -6.67 3.94
N VAL A 149 8.94 -6.47 4.52
CA VAL A 149 8.78 -5.73 5.79
C VAL A 149 9.56 -6.39 6.93
N ASP A 150 9.51 -7.73 7.02
CA ASP A 150 10.23 -8.49 8.05
C ASP A 150 11.75 -8.36 7.92
N ALA A 151 12.25 -8.24 6.69
CA ALA A 151 13.67 -8.07 6.39
C ALA A 151 14.20 -6.66 6.70
N LEU A 152 13.34 -5.66 6.91
CA LEU A 152 13.77 -4.30 7.26
C LEU A 152 14.42 -4.30 8.64
N THR A 153 15.55 -3.60 8.76
CA THR A 153 16.33 -3.51 10.01
C THR A 153 16.62 -2.06 10.35
N GLY A 154 16.76 -1.78 11.65
CA GLY A 154 17.09 -0.47 12.18
C GLY A 154 15.94 0.22 12.92
N PRO A 155 16.23 1.27 13.70
CA PRO A 155 15.26 1.84 14.64
C PRO A 155 13.98 2.40 13.99
N ALA A 156 14.12 3.05 12.82
CA ALA A 156 12.98 3.60 12.09
C ALA A 156 12.05 2.50 11.56
N ALA A 157 12.64 1.45 10.97
CA ALA A 157 11.91 0.28 10.51
C ALA A 157 11.23 -0.45 11.66
N ASP A 158 11.92 -0.67 12.78
CA ASP A 158 11.31 -1.30 13.97
C ASP A 158 10.11 -0.51 14.50
N ALA A 159 10.22 0.82 14.58
CA ALA A 159 9.10 1.68 14.97
C ALA A 159 7.94 1.59 13.97
N GLY A 160 8.23 1.52 12.67
CA GLY A 160 7.26 1.32 11.60
C GLY A 160 6.49 0.01 11.72
N VAL A 161 7.22 -1.09 11.90
CA VAL A 161 6.66 -2.43 12.11
C VAL A 161 5.78 -2.46 13.36
N VAL A 162 6.18 -1.82 14.46
CA VAL A 162 5.36 -1.70 15.67
C VAL A 162 4.05 -0.95 15.41
N ARG A 163 4.08 0.16 14.65
CA ARG A 163 2.86 0.90 14.28
C ARG A 163 1.91 0.04 13.44
N LEU A 164 2.44 -0.65 12.43
CA LEU A 164 1.66 -1.54 11.56
C LEU A 164 1.06 -2.71 12.34
N ALA A 165 1.87 -3.38 13.16
CA ALA A 165 1.43 -4.48 14.03
C ALA A 165 0.37 -4.02 15.03
N CYS A 166 0.53 -2.85 15.66
CA CYS A 166 -0.47 -2.28 16.55
C CYS A 166 -1.79 -2.03 15.82
N HIS A 167 -1.74 -1.49 14.60
CA HIS A 167 -2.92 -1.21 13.78
C HIS A 167 -3.67 -2.51 13.46
N TRP A 168 -3.00 -3.50 12.85
CA TRP A 168 -3.65 -4.76 12.49
C TRP A 168 -4.07 -5.62 13.68
N ALA A 169 -3.27 -5.69 14.75
CA ALA A 169 -3.71 -6.38 15.96
C ALA A 169 -5.01 -5.77 16.51
N THR A 170 -5.13 -4.45 16.44
CA THR A 170 -6.35 -3.74 16.89
C THR A 170 -7.53 -4.00 15.95
N SER A 171 -7.33 -3.96 14.63
CA SER A 171 -8.39 -4.29 13.67
C SER A 171 -8.86 -5.74 13.79
N LEU A 172 -7.94 -6.71 13.89
CA LEU A 172 -8.27 -8.12 14.13
C LEU A 172 -9.08 -8.29 15.41
N HIS A 173 -8.72 -7.55 16.46
CA HIS A 173 -9.46 -7.53 17.73
C HIS A 173 -10.89 -7.03 17.56
N TRP A 174 -11.10 -6.04 16.69
CA TRP A 174 -12.41 -5.50 16.37
C TRP A 174 -13.19 -6.32 15.34
N GLY A 175 -12.61 -7.41 14.83
CA GLY A 175 -13.19 -8.21 13.75
C GLY A 175 -13.24 -7.49 12.41
N GLU A 176 -12.45 -6.43 12.25
CA GLU A 176 -12.26 -5.75 10.97
C GLU A 176 -11.32 -6.60 10.11
N THR A 177 -11.80 -7.06 8.96
CA THR A 177 -11.02 -7.84 7.99
C THR A 177 -11.00 -7.23 6.59
N ASP A 178 -11.83 -6.22 6.36
CA ASP A 178 -12.03 -5.62 5.04
C ASP A 178 -11.11 -4.39 4.88
N TRP A 179 -9.80 -4.61 4.94
CA TRP A 179 -8.82 -3.52 4.82
C TRP A 179 -8.54 -3.13 3.37
N CYS A 180 -8.66 -4.09 2.45
CA CYS A 180 -8.27 -3.90 1.07
C CYS A 180 -9.50 -3.72 0.17
N THR A 181 -9.65 -2.52 -0.39
CA THR A 181 -10.75 -2.15 -1.28
C THR A 181 -10.76 -2.98 -2.58
N TRP A 182 -9.57 -3.31 -3.08
CA TRP A 182 -9.41 -3.84 -4.44
C TRP A 182 -8.77 -5.23 -4.52
N TRP A 183 -8.28 -5.77 -3.41
CA TRP A 183 -7.67 -7.11 -3.38
C TRP A 183 -8.70 -8.18 -3.02
N LEU A 184 -9.50 -8.59 -4.01
CA LEU A 184 -10.67 -9.45 -3.80
C LEU A 184 -10.28 -10.94 -3.77
N THR A 185 -9.60 -11.37 -2.70
CA THR A 185 -9.30 -12.79 -2.42
C THR A 185 -10.32 -13.40 -1.44
N ASP A 186 -10.43 -14.73 -1.42
CA ASP A 186 -11.33 -15.47 -0.53
C ASP A 186 -11.01 -15.25 0.95
N ASP A 187 -9.75 -14.90 1.28
CA ASP A 187 -9.30 -14.67 2.65
C ASP A 187 -8.14 -13.67 2.75
N GLN A 188 -8.49 -12.37 2.77
CA GLN A 188 -7.52 -11.28 3.04
C GLN A 188 -6.96 -11.35 4.47
N ALA A 189 -7.71 -11.94 5.39
CA ALA A 189 -7.44 -11.90 6.82
C ALA A 189 -6.30 -12.84 7.23
N THR A 190 -6.17 -14.00 6.60
CA THR A 190 -5.15 -14.99 6.95
C THR A 190 -3.71 -14.45 6.89
N PRO A 191 -3.20 -13.91 5.77
CA PRO A 191 -1.81 -13.44 5.72
C PRO A 191 -1.53 -12.30 6.69
N VAL A 192 -2.50 -11.40 6.91
CA VAL A 192 -2.40 -10.33 7.91
C VAL A 192 -2.34 -10.89 9.32
N ARG A 193 -3.19 -11.87 9.65
CA ARG A 193 -3.23 -12.54 10.96
C ARG A 193 -1.93 -13.29 11.24
N GLU A 194 -1.48 -14.09 10.29
CA GLU A 194 -0.22 -14.87 10.38
C GLU A 194 0.96 -13.94 10.67
N TRP A 195 1.11 -12.87 9.88
CA TRP A 195 2.18 -11.90 10.06
C TRP A 195 2.08 -11.13 11.38
N THR A 196 0.87 -10.67 11.73
CA THR A 196 0.62 -9.93 12.97
C THR A 196 1.05 -10.75 14.19
N PHE A 197 0.77 -12.06 14.23
CA PHE A 197 1.25 -12.91 15.32
C PHE A 197 2.73 -13.24 15.22
N ALA A 198 3.27 -13.46 14.02
CA ALA A 198 4.69 -13.76 13.82
C ALA A 198 5.61 -12.62 14.28
N VAL A 199 5.19 -11.37 14.11
CA VAL A 199 5.99 -10.18 14.47
C VAL A 199 5.93 -9.82 15.96
N ARG A 200 5.07 -10.47 16.75
CA ARG A 200 4.90 -10.19 18.19
C ARG A 200 6.21 -10.19 18.99
N PRO A 201 7.16 -11.15 18.83
CA PRO A 201 8.42 -11.11 19.57
C PRO A 201 9.25 -9.84 19.31
N ARG A 202 9.21 -9.33 18.07
CA ARG A 202 9.87 -8.08 17.68
C ARG A 202 9.22 -6.88 18.38
N VAL A 203 7.89 -6.84 18.42
CA VAL A 203 7.12 -5.80 19.13
C VAL A 203 7.38 -5.82 20.64
N VAL A 204 7.38 -6.99 21.27
CA VAL A 204 7.64 -7.15 22.71
C VAL A 204 9.05 -6.68 23.07
N ARG A 205 10.06 -7.03 22.26
CA ARG A 205 11.44 -6.55 22.45
C ARG A 205 11.50 -5.03 22.36
N PHE A 206 10.91 -4.45 21.31
CA PHE A 206 10.88 -2.99 21.15
C PHE A 206 10.19 -2.29 22.32
N ALA A 207 9.06 -2.81 22.81
CA ALA A 207 8.35 -2.26 23.96
C ALA A 207 9.18 -2.30 25.26
N ALA A 208 10.00 -3.34 25.44
CA ALA A 208 10.89 -3.45 26.59
C ALA A 208 12.08 -2.47 26.50
N GLU A 209 12.59 -2.23 25.30
CA GLU A 209 13.67 -1.27 25.04
C GLU A 209 13.19 0.19 25.10
N HIS A 210 11.90 0.43 24.79
CA HIS A 210 11.25 1.74 24.72
C HIS A 210 9.98 1.80 25.59
N PRO A 211 10.08 1.71 26.93
CA PRO A 211 8.92 1.64 27.83
C PRO A 211 8.01 2.90 27.81
N GLU A 212 8.53 4.03 27.34
CA GLU A 212 7.79 5.27 27.12
C GLU A 212 6.92 5.26 25.85
N CYS A 213 7.17 4.34 24.91
CA CYS A 213 6.44 4.26 23.65
C CYS A 213 5.04 3.68 23.87
N LYS A 214 4.04 4.57 23.92
CA LYS A 214 2.62 4.19 24.05
C LYS A 214 2.21 3.15 23.00
N THR A 215 2.54 3.35 21.72
CA THR A 215 2.15 2.45 20.62
C THR A 215 2.69 1.03 20.85
N ALA A 216 3.95 0.89 21.26
CA ALA A 216 4.55 -0.42 21.51
C ALA A 216 3.86 -1.13 22.69
N ARG A 217 3.60 -0.40 23.77
CA ARG A 217 2.86 -0.93 24.93
C ARG A 217 1.43 -1.33 24.55
N ASP A 218 0.73 -0.48 23.80
CA ASP A 218 -0.64 -0.74 23.38
C ASP A 218 -0.71 -1.98 22.48
N ALA A 219 0.25 -2.17 21.57
CA ALA A 219 0.35 -3.38 20.75
C ALA A 219 0.50 -4.64 21.61
N VAL A 220 1.37 -4.62 22.63
CA VAL A 220 1.53 -5.75 23.57
C VAL A 220 0.22 -6.03 24.32
N ILE A 221 -0.47 -5.00 24.81
CA ILE A 221 -1.77 -5.18 25.48
C ILE A 221 -2.79 -5.80 24.51
N THR A 222 -2.84 -5.35 23.26
CA THR A 222 -3.76 -5.91 22.26
C THR A 222 -3.45 -7.38 21.99
N TYR A 223 -2.19 -7.78 21.84
CA TYR A 223 -1.82 -9.19 21.71
C TYR A 223 -2.28 -10.04 22.90
N ASP A 224 -2.06 -9.57 24.12
CA ASP A 224 -2.48 -10.27 25.33
C ASP A 224 -4.00 -10.43 25.43
N ARG A 225 -4.76 -9.49 24.86
CA ARG A 225 -6.23 -9.54 24.80
C ARG A 225 -6.72 -10.49 23.72
N LEU A 226 -6.08 -10.49 22.54
CA LEU A 226 -6.34 -11.45 21.47
C LEU A 226 -6.14 -12.90 21.95
N ASP A 227 -5.07 -13.17 22.71
CA ASP A 227 -4.81 -14.51 23.26
C ASP A 227 -5.91 -15.01 24.22
N ARG A 228 -6.58 -14.08 24.91
CA ARG A 228 -7.61 -14.38 25.92
C ARG A 228 -9.03 -14.27 25.39
N ASP A 229 -9.19 -13.92 24.11
CA ASP A 229 -10.50 -13.61 23.51
C ASP A 229 -11.29 -12.56 24.34
N GLU A 230 -10.57 -11.57 24.90
CA GLU A 230 -11.15 -10.54 25.77
C GLU A 230 -11.55 -9.29 24.97
N PRO A 231 -12.51 -8.46 25.42
CA PRO A 231 -12.79 -7.18 24.77
C PRO A 231 -11.56 -6.26 24.73
N GLY A 232 -11.53 -5.40 23.71
CA GLY A 232 -10.38 -4.52 23.46
C GLY A 232 -10.10 -3.59 24.64
N PRO A 233 -8.82 -3.27 24.90
CA PRO A 233 -8.46 -2.37 25.99
C PRO A 233 -8.91 -0.92 25.71
N TRP A 234 -9.19 -0.62 24.43
CA TRP A 234 -9.57 0.70 23.94
C TRP A 234 -11.00 0.70 23.42
N TYR A 235 -11.72 1.79 23.69
CA TYR A 235 -13.08 1.98 23.21
C TYR A 235 -13.06 2.51 21.77
N TYR A 236 -13.73 1.81 20.85
CA TYR A 236 -13.87 2.21 19.45
C TYR A 236 -14.86 3.38 19.31
N PRO A 237 -14.48 4.54 18.74
CA PRO A 237 -15.41 5.65 18.54
C PRO A 237 -16.44 5.41 17.43
N GLY A 238 -16.19 4.51 16.48
CA GLY A 238 -17.05 4.30 15.31
C GLY A 238 -18.39 3.61 15.58
N THR A 239 -18.62 3.07 16.79
CA THR A 239 -19.90 2.42 17.16
C THR A 239 -20.72 3.21 18.20
N GLY A 240 -20.39 4.47 18.50
CA GLY A 240 -21.18 5.18 19.50
C GLY A 240 -20.89 6.65 19.78
N TRP A 241 -20.93 7.52 18.77
CA TRP A 241 -20.92 8.98 18.99
C TRP A 241 -21.94 9.44 20.06
N SER A 242 -23.12 8.83 20.09
CA SER A 242 -24.18 9.11 21.07
C SER A 242 -23.90 8.61 22.50
N ARG A 243 -22.94 7.70 22.70
CA ARG A 243 -22.48 7.30 24.05
C ARG A 243 -21.39 8.24 24.56
N TRP A 244 -20.58 8.82 23.67
CA TRP A 244 -19.53 9.79 24.00
C TRP A 244 -20.06 11.07 24.64
N GLU A 245 -21.10 11.69 24.07
CA GLU A 245 -21.74 12.88 24.67
C GLU A 245 -22.36 12.58 26.04
N ARG A 246 -22.91 11.37 26.23
CA ARG A 246 -23.49 10.93 27.51
C ARG A 246 -22.44 10.69 28.60
N MET A 247 -21.17 10.48 28.23
CA MET A 247 -20.06 10.30 29.19
C MET A 247 -19.30 11.60 29.48
N GLY A 248 -19.68 12.73 28.87
CA GLY A 248 -19.13 14.06 29.18
C GLY A 248 -17.65 14.26 28.84
N GLN A 249 -17.09 13.46 27.92
CA GLN A 249 -15.69 13.56 27.53
C GLN A 249 -15.50 14.60 26.40
N PRO A 250 -14.43 15.41 26.42
CA PRO A 250 -14.16 16.41 25.39
C PRO A 250 -13.91 15.72 24.03
N GLY A 251 -14.68 16.13 23.03
CA GLY A 251 -14.83 15.46 21.73
C GLY A 251 -13.62 15.52 20.77
N HIS A 252 -12.41 15.69 21.26
CA HIS A 252 -11.20 15.74 20.42
C HIS A 252 -10.11 14.84 20.98
N TYR A 253 -9.91 13.68 20.35
CA TYR A 253 -8.69 12.88 20.54
C TYR A 253 -7.60 13.43 19.63
N ASN A 254 -6.62 14.12 20.21
CA ASN A 254 -5.33 14.36 19.57
C ASN A 254 -4.57 13.03 19.57
N TRP A 255 -4.67 12.26 18.49
CA TRP A 255 -3.69 11.22 18.21
C TRP A 255 -2.46 11.87 17.57
N LEU A 256 -1.27 11.53 18.06
CA LEU A 256 0.02 11.69 17.38
C LEU A 256 0.61 13.11 17.26
N GLU A 257 0.76 13.83 18.37
CA GLU A 257 1.87 14.81 18.46
C GLU A 257 2.78 14.44 19.65
N PRO A 258 4.11 14.34 19.45
CA PRO A 258 5.02 14.32 20.56
C PRO A 258 4.82 15.62 21.34
N VAL A 259 4.55 15.50 22.64
CA VAL A 259 4.59 16.65 23.52
C VAL A 259 6.03 17.14 23.49
N SER A 260 6.26 18.23 22.76
CA SER A 260 7.55 18.89 22.75
C SER A 260 7.76 19.44 24.16
N GLY A 261 8.69 18.82 24.89
CA GLY A 261 9.27 19.39 26.10
C GLY A 261 10.29 20.46 25.77
#